data_AF-A0A3D4UYM5-F1
#
_entry.id   AF-A0A3D4UYM5-F1
#
_cell.length_a   1.000
_cell.length_b   1.000
_cell.length_c   1.000
_cell.angle_alpha   90.00
_cell.angle_beta   90.00
_cell.angle_gamma   90.00
#
_symmetry.space_group_name_H-M   'P 1'
#
loop_
_entity.id
_entity.type
_entity.pdbx_description
1 polymer ?
#
loop_
_entity_poly.entity_id
_entity_poly.type
_entity_poly.pdbx_seq_one_letter_code
_entity_poly.pdbx_strand_id
1 'polypeptide(L)'
;MTKASFAFTNFTAGELSSRLDGRTDINKYFNGCKTLKNLLVHPHGGATRRPGTEYIAEVKASANATRIIPFEFNVEQTYILEFGNNYFRVYKDGGQIVDSGSAVEVTTTYTSAQVADLKFTQSADIMYVVHPSHPPRKISRTAHTAWAIADVDFRRGPFLDENTTTTTFTASGRTGSVTVTASASTFASTDVGRLIKFYDGFAKITAYSSATSVTAAVQENADLRTELMPSYASNTIA
;
A
#
# COMPACT_ATOMS: atom_id res chain seq x y z
N MET A 1 59.45 1.03 -34.92
CA MET A 1 58.00 0.74 -34.78
C MET A 1 57.26 2.07 -34.78
N THR A 2 56.45 2.34 -35.81
CA THR A 2 55.62 3.55 -35.91
C THR A 2 54.54 3.50 -34.81
N LYS A 3 54.47 4.52 -33.96
CA LYS A 3 53.41 4.62 -32.93
C LYS A 3 52.13 5.12 -33.60
N ALA A 4 51.07 4.31 -33.58
CA ALA A 4 49.73 4.73 -33.94
C ALA A 4 48.89 4.95 -32.67
N SER A 5 48.17 6.07 -32.59
CA SER A 5 47.17 6.34 -31.56
C SER A 5 45.80 6.32 -32.22
N PHE A 6 44.94 5.38 -31.82
CA PHE A 6 43.57 5.30 -32.34
C PHE A 6 42.68 6.29 -31.60
N ALA A 7 41.87 7.05 -32.35
CA ALA A 7 40.88 7.92 -31.75
C ALA A 7 39.78 7.09 -31.09
N PHE A 8 39.56 7.32 -29.79
CA PHE A 8 38.43 6.73 -29.06
C PHE A 8 37.22 7.66 -29.16
N THR A 9 36.20 7.23 -29.89
CA THR A 9 35.09 8.12 -30.33
C THR A 9 33.72 7.68 -29.82
N ASN A 10 33.62 6.57 -29.09
CA ASN A 10 32.33 5.95 -28.76
C ASN A 10 32.32 5.33 -27.36
N PHE A 11 31.37 5.75 -26.53
CA PHE A 11 31.11 5.24 -25.17
C PHE A 11 29.81 4.43 -25.05
N THR A 12 29.16 4.05 -26.16
CA THR A 12 27.85 3.35 -26.16
C THR A 12 27.81 2.06 -25.33
N ALA A 13 28.95 1.41 -25.07
CA ALA A 13 29.02 0.22 -24.22
C ALA A 13 29.18 0.52 -22.72
N GLY A 14 29.33 1.79 -22.34
CA GLY A 14 29.40 2.25 -20.95
C GLY A 14 30.66 1.82 -20.20
N GLU A 15 30.54 1.69 -18.88
CA GLU A 15 31.59 1.11 -18.03
C GLU A 15 31.62 -0.41 -18.22
N LEU A 16 32.75 -0.92 -18.72
CA LEU A 16 32.94 -2.35 -18.92
C LEU A 16 33.33 -3.02 -17.60
N SER A 17 32.78 -4.21 -17.34
CA SER A 17 33.19 -5.03 -16.22
C SER A 17 34.70 -5.33 -16.28
N SER A 18 35.37 -5.36 -15.12
CA SER A 18 36.79 -5.70 -15.02
C SER A 18 37.14 -7.07 -15.61
N ARG A 19 36.18 -7.99 -15.73
CA ARG A 19 36.35 -9.31 -16.38
C ARG A 19 36.45 -9.25 -17.90
N LEU A 20 36.04 -8.13 -18.51
CA LEU A 20 36.14 -7.89 -19.95
C LEU A 20 37.45 -7.20 -20.32
N ASP A 21 38.34 -6.91 -19.35
CA ASP A 21 39.62 -6.30 -19.64
C ASP A 21 40.45 -7.21 -20.57
N GLY A 22 41.00 -6.64 -21.65
CA GLY A 22 41.72 -7.38 -22.68
C GLY A 22 40.89 -8.22 -23.65
N ARG A 23 39.55 -8.30 -23.51
CA ARG A 23 38.66 -9.04 -24.44
C ARG A 23 38.38 -8.26 -25.72
N THR A 24 39.46 -8.03 -26.47
CA THR A 24 39.45 -7.34 -27.78
C THR A 24 38.70 -8.09 -28.87
N ASP A 25 38.38 -9.37 -28.65
CA ASP A 25 37.53 -10.19 -29.51
C ASP A 25 36.05 -9.76 -29.47
N ILE A 26 35.63 -9.06 -28.42
CA ILE A 26 34.26 -8.58 -28.27
C ILE A 26 34.12 -7.23 -28.97
N ASN A 27 33.25 -7.13 -29.99
CA ASN A 27 33.01 -5.89 -30.73
C ASN A 27 32.66 -4.68 -29.84
N LYS A 28 31.97 -4.91 -28.71
CA LYS A 28 31.61 -3.85 -27.76
C LYS A 28 32.79 -3.34 -26.92
N TYR A 29 33.89 -4.08 -26.83
CA TYR A 29 35.06 -3.72 -26.02
C TYR A 29 35.63 -2.36 -26.43
N PHE A 30 35.67 -2.08 -27.74
CA PHE A 30 36.17 -0.81 -28.28
C PHE A 30 35.20 0.38 -28.13
N ASN A 31 33.97 0.13 -27.69
CA ASN A 31 32.93 1.16 -27.52
C ASN A 31 32.64 1.48 -26.04
N GLY A 32 33.45 0.97 -25.11
CA GLY A 32 33.28 1.15 -23.67
C GLY A 32 34.59 1.56 -23.01
N CYS A 33 34.51 1.99 -21.75
CA CYS A 33 35.69 2.39 -20.98
C CYS A 33 35.77 1.64 -19.66
N LYS A 34 36.95 1.66 -19.04
CA LYS A 34 37.19 0.99 -17.75
C LYS A 34 36.46 1.63 -16.58
N THR A 35 36.22 2.94 -16.65
CA THR A 35 35.57 3.71 -15.59
C THR A 35 34.69 4.78 -16.24
N LEU A 36 33.40 4.81 -15.87
CA LEU A 36 32.43 5.82 -16.29
C LEU A 36 31.55 6.20 -15.10
N LYS A 37 31.94 7.24 -14.35
CA LYS A 37 31.22 7.68 -13.14
C LYS A 37 30.53 9.00 -13.35
N ASN A 38 29.25 9.09 -12.96
CA ASN A 38 28.43 10.30 -13.05
C ASN A 38 28.33 10.86 -14.49
N LEU A 39 28.28 9.98 -15.50
CA LEU A 39 28.00 10.35 -16.89
C LEU A 39 26.75 9.64 -17.40
N LEU A 40 26.05 10.28 -18.34
CA LEU A 40 25.04 9.68 -19.20
C LEU A 40 25.65 9.42 -20.56
N VAL A 41 25.57 8.17 -21.01
CA VAL A 41 26.00 7.77 -22.35
C VAL A 41 24.88 8.09 -23.33
N HIS A 42 25.21 8.83 -24.39
CA HIS A 42 24.29 9.06 -25.48
C HIS A 42 24.31 7.88 -26.46
N PRO A 43 23.17 7.52 -27.07
CA PRO A 43 23.11 6.51 -28.11
C PRO A 43 24.05 6.80 -29.31
N HIS A 44 24.38 8.07 -29.53
CA HIS A 44 25.28 8.52 -30.61
C HIS A 44 26.78 8.44 -30.27
N GLY A 45 27.16 7.88 -29.12
CA GLY A 45 28.56 7.61 -28.77
C GLY A 45 29.21 8.61 -27.82
N GLY A 46 28.69 9.83 -27.72
CA GLY A 46 29.16 10.80 -26.72
C GLY A 46 28.75 10.42 -25.29
N ALA A 47 29.42 11.01 -24.30
CA ALA A 47 29.00 10.96 -22.90
C ALA A 47 28.94 12.39 -22.35
N THR A 48 27.91 12.70 -21.57
CA THR A 48 27.76 13.97 -20.87
C THR A 48 27.70 13.75 -19.37
N ARG A 49 27.98 14.78 -18.57
CA ARG A 49 27.84 14.68 -17.11
C ARG A 49 26.36 14.45 -16.77
N ARG A 50 26.09 13.58 -15.81
CA ARG A 50 24.73 13.38 -15.28
C ARG A 50 24.22 14.72 -14.74
N PRO A 51 22.95 15.09 -14.98
CA PRO A 51 22.33 16.24 -14.34
C PRO A 51 22.55 16.19 -12.83
N GLY A 52 22.81 17.36 -12.24
CA GLY A 52 23.00 17.50 -10.80
C GLY A 52 21.72 17.17 -10.02
N THR A 53 21.86 17.07 -8.71
CA THR A 53 20.72 17.04 -7.79
C THR A 53 20.36 18.45 -7.38
N GLU A 54 19.06 18.75 -7.34
CA GLU A 54 18.55 19.98 -6.74
C GLU A 54 18.21 19.72 -5.26
N TYR A 55 18.55 20.67 -4.40
CA TYR A 55 18.12 20.64 -3.00
C TYR A 55 16.70 21.20 -2.92
N ILE A 56 15.74 20.35 -2.54
CA ILE A 56 14.34 20.76 -2.40
C ILE A 56 14.05 21.23 -0.97
N ALA A 57 14.28 20.37 0.02
CA ALA A 57 14.08 20.67 1.42
C ALA A 57 14.79 19.64 2.31
N GLU A 58 15.05 20.05 3.55
CA GLU A 58 15.39 19.13 4.63
C GLU A 58 14.12 18.46 5.16
N VAL A 59 14.24 17.20 5.57
CA VAL A 59 13.15 16.51 6.28
C VAL A 59 12.84 17.22 7.59
N LYS A 60 11.62 17.07 8.13
CA LYS A 60 11.21 17.83 9.33
C LYS A 60 12.19 17.70 10.51
N ALA A 61 12.75 16.50 10.69
CA ALA A 61 13.66 16.19 11.77
C ALA A 61 14.72 15.19 11.30
N SER A 62 15.85 15.68 10.80
CA SER A 62 16.95 14.87 10.26
C SER A 62 17.63 13.96 11.28
N ALA A 63 17.35 14.15 12.58
CA ALA A 63 17.75 13.23 13.63
C ALA A 63 17.02 11.88 13.56
N ASN A 64 15.87 11.82 12.88
CA ASN A 64 15.04 10.63 12.77
C ASN A 64 15.08 10.04 11.36
N ALA A 65 14.95 8.72 11.26
CA ALA A 65 14.75 8.05 9.99
C ALA A 65 13.44 8.50 9.32
N THR A 66 13.51 8.72 8.02
CA THR A 66 12.40 9.10 7.15
C THR A 66 12.43 8.25 5.89
N ARG A 67 11.29 8.15 5.21
CA ARG A 67 11.16 7.41 3.95
C ARG A 67 10.29 8.16 2.98
N ILE A 68 10.78 8.31 1.76
CA ILE A 68 9.99 8.82 0.63
C ILE A 68 9.26 7.68 -0.07
N ILE A 69 7.97 7.89 -0.35
CA ILE A 69 7.08 6.94 -1.02
C ILE A 69 6.42 7.67 -2.21
N PRO A 70 6.51 7.15 -3.45
CA PRO A 70 5.85 7.75 -4.59
C PRO A 70 4.34 7.55 -4.52
N PHE A 71 3.57 8.58 -4.89
CA PHE A 71 2.13 8.51 -5.06
C PHE A 71 1.78 9.07 -6.45
N GLU A 72 1.25 8.24 -7.34
CA GLU A 72 0.98 8.61 -8.72
C GLU A 72 -0.50 8.47 -9.05
N PHE A 73 -1.23 9.58 -9.09
CA PHE A 73 -2.63 9.54 -9.54
C PHE A 73 -2.70 9.33 -11.06
N ASN A 74 -1.89 10.09 -11.80
CA ASN A 74 -1.71 9.99 -13.25
C ASN A 74 -0.37 10.65 -13.66
N VAL A 75 -0.11 10.73 -14.97
CA VAL A 75 1.13 11.30 -15.53
C VAL A 75 1.36 12.78 -15.23
N GLU A 76 0.32 13.53 -14.85
CA GLU A 76 0.41 14.97 -14.52
C GLU A 76 0.46 15.23 -13.00
N GLN A 77 -0.18 14.35 -12.23
CA GLN A 77 -0.37 14.45 -10.79
C GLN A 77 0.43 13.34 -10.09
N THR A 78 1.75 13.50 -10.14
CA THR A 78 2.73 12.71 -9.40
C THR A 78 3.17 13.45 -8.14
N TYR A 79 3.25 12.73 -7.03
CA TYR A 79 3.63 13.27 -5.72
C TYR A 79 4.65 12.35 -5.04
N ILE A 80 5.36 12.92 -4.08
CA ILE A 80 6.22 12.18 -3.14
C ILE A 80 5.69 12.41 -1.73
N LEU A 81 5.45 11.33 -1.00
CA LEU A 81 5.08 11.34 0.41
C LEU A 81 6.33 11.08 1.26
N GLU A 82 6.76 12.06 2.03
CA GLU A 82 7.83 11.93 3.03
C GLU A 82 7.24 11.44 4.35
N PHE A 83 7.37 10.16 4.66
CA PHE A 83 7.00 9.60 5.96
C PHE A 83 8.12 9.83 6.97
N GLY A 84 7.78 10.42 8.10
CA GLY A 84 8.66 10.54 9.27
C GLY A 84 7.98 10.07 10.53
N ASN A 85 8.55 10.42 11.69
CA ASN A 85 8.02 10.00 12.98
C ASN A 85 6.65 10.63 13.26
N ASN A 86 5.58 9.85 13.09
CA ASN A 86 4.19 10.22 13.31
C ASN A 86 3.62 11.26 12.34
N TYR A 87 4.21 11.39 11.15
CA TYR A 87 3.67 12.27 10.11
C TYR A 87 4.01 11.78 8.70
N PHE A 88 3.32 12.31 7.70
CA PHE A 88 3.90 12.45 6.37
C PHE A 88 3.69 13.86 5.81
N ARG A 89 4.59 14.27 4.91
CA ARG A 89 4.53 15.53 4.14
C ARG A 89 4.48 15.24 2.65
N VAL A 90 4.01 16.21 1.86
CA VAL A 90 3.74 16.03 0.43
C VAL A 90 4.63 16.95 -0.40
N TYR A 91 5.19 16.41 -1.48
CA TYR A 91 6.01 17.13 -2.44
C TYR A 91 5.49 16.90 -3.87
N LYS A 92 5.61 17.92 -4.72
CA LYS A 92 5.29 17.87 -6.15
C LYS A 92 6.11 18.93 -6.90
N ASP A 93 6.43 18.67 -8.17
CA ASP A 93 7.08 19.62 -9.08
C ASP A 93 8.36 20.26 -8.51
N GLY A 94 9.17 19.46 -7.79
CA GLY A 94 10.41 19.95 -7.18
C GLY A 94 10.22 20.84 -5.96
N GLY A 95 9.03 20.84 -5.32
CA GLY A 95 8.76 21.65 -4.13
C GLY A 95 7.96 20.91 -3.06
N GLN A 96 8.08 21.38 -1.81
CA GLN A 96 7.18 20.97 -0.73
C GLN A 96 5.83 21.67 -0.91
N ILE A 97 4.74 20.92 -0.84
CA ILE A 97 3.39 21.51 -0.90
C ILE A 97 3.11 22.23 0.41
N VAL A 98 2.71 23.49 0.29
CA VAL A 98 2.33 24.34 1.42
C VAL A 98 0.87 24.76 1.30
N ASP A 99 0.20 24.89 2.44
CA ASP A 99 -1.11 25.51 2.57
C ASP A 99 -1.02 26.60 3.63
N SER A 100 -1.45 27.81 3.26
CA SER A 100 -1.42 29.00 4.15
C SER A 100 -0.07 29.25 4.84
N GLY A 101 1.04 29.00 4.12
CA GLY A 101 2.41 29.23 4.59
C GLY A 101 3.03 28.10 5.43
N SER A 102 2.31 26.99 5.64
CA SER A 102 2.81 25.80 6.34
C SER A 102 2.85 24.58 5.43
N ALA A 103 3.83 23.69 5.63
CA ALA A 103 3.88 22.43 4.89
C ALA A 103 2.60 21.61 5.13
N VAL A 104 2.04 21.04 4.06
CA VAL A 104 0.93 20.08 4.17
C VAL A 104 1.47 18.84 4.87
N GLU A 105 0.98 18.62 6.08
CA GLU A 105 1.42 17.55 6.97
C GLU A 105 0.20 16.79 7.49
N VAL A 106 0.25 15.47 7.37
CA VAL A 106 -0.80 14.59 7.87
C VAL A 106 -0.22 13.75 9.00
N THR A 107 -0.89 13.75 10.15
CA THR A 107 -0.50 12.94 11.30
C THR A 107 -0.66 11.45 11.01
N THR A 108 0.34 10.66 11.39
CA THR A 108 0.29 9.19 11.33
C THR A 108 0.69 8.58 12.66
N THR A 109 0.49 7.26 12.80
CA THR A 109 0.92 6.50 13.98
C THR A 109 2.25 5.79 13.77
N TYR A 110 2.85 5.87 12.58
CA TYR A 110 4.09 5.19 12.26
C TYR A 110 5.28 5.92 12.86
N THR A 111 6.12 5.20 13.59
CA THR A 111 7.33 5.77 14.20
C THR A 111 8.50 5.74 13.20
N SER A 112 9.56 6.51 13.48
CA SER A 112 10.79 6.48 12.68
C SER A 112 11.43 5.08 12.57
N ALA A 113 11.23 4.21 13.56
CA ALA A 113 11.69 2.82 13.50
C ALA A 113 10.87 1.95 12.51
N GLN A 114 9.64 2.39 12.16
CA GLN A 114 8.69 1.61 11.37
C GLN A 114 8.58 2.08 9.92
N VAL A 115 8.95 3.34 9.60
CA VAL A 115 8.77 3.91 8.26
C VAL A 115 9.51 3.12 7.17
N ALA A 116 10.66 2.54 7.48
CA ALA A 116 11.43 1.72 6.55
C ALA A 116 10.69 0.43 6.13
N ASP A 117 9.85 -0.11 7.02
CA ASP A 117 9.18 -1.40 6.83
C ASP A 117 7.78 -1.30 6.21
N LEU A 118 7.28 -0.07 6.03
CA LEU A 118 5.98 0.16 5.40
C LEU A 118 5.88 -0.53 4.03
N LYS A 119 4.82 -1.30 3.83
CA LYS A 119 4.43 -1.81 2.50
C LYS A 119 3.22 -1.04 2.05
N PHE A 120 3.12 -0.82 0.75
CA PHE A 120 2.03 -0.05 0.19
C PHE A 120 1.64 -0.55 -1.19
N THR A 121 0.39 -0.30 -1.54
CA THR A 121 -0.14 -0.45 -2.88
C THR A 121 -1.09 0.71 -3.14
N GLN A 122 -1.15 1.18 -4.37
CA GLN A 122 -1.89 2.39 -4.72
C GLN A 122 -2.76 2.13 -5.93
N SER A 123 -3.95 2.72 -5.91
CA SER A 123 -4.92 2.72 -7.00
C SER A 123 -5.55 4.11 -7.06
N ALA A 124 -5.23 4.86 -8.13
CA ALA A 124 -5.67 6.24 -8.34
C ALA A 124 -5.45 7.10 -7.06
N ASP A 125 -6.52 7.68 -6.51
CA ASP A 125 -6.45 8.58 -5.35
C ASP A 125 -6.29 7.88 -3.99
N ILE A 126 -6.23 6.55 -3.96
CA ILE A 126 -6.17 5.76 -2.72
C ILE A 126 -4.89 4.95 -2.67
N MET A 127 -4.12 5.13 -1.59
CA MET A 127 -2.98 4.28 -1.26
C MET A 127 -3.25 3.51 0.03
N TYR A 128 -3.12 2.19 -0.01
CA TYR A 128 -3.14 1.34 1.17
C TYR A 128 -1.72 1.21 1.71
N VAL A 129 -1.55 1.41 3.01
CA VAL A 129 -0.28 1.30 3.73
C VAL A 129 -0.45 0.32 4.89
N VAL A 130 0.51 -0.61 5.01
CA VAL A 130 0.48 -1.66 6.03
C VAL A 130 1.81 -1.79 6.75
N HIS A 131 1.73 -2.15 8.03
CA HIS A 131 2.85 -2.46 8.91
C HIS A 131 2.39 -3.54 9.91
N PRO A 132 3.21 -4.53 10.30
CA PRO A 132 2.78 -5.61 11.19
C PRO A 132 2.19 -5.14 12.53
N SER A 133 2.67 -4.02 13.06
CA SER A 133 2.22 -3.44 14.35
C SER A 133 1.07 -2.44 14.25
N HIS A 134 0.51 -2.18 13.06
CA HIS A 134 -0.58 -1.21 12.87
C HIS A 134 -1.72 -1.84 12.06
N PRO A 135 -2.98 -1.45 12.29
CA PRO A 135 -4.05 -1.82 11.38
C PRO A 135 -3.74 -1.29 9.96
N PRO A 136 -4.18 -1.99 8.90
CA PRO A 136 -4.11 -1.46 7.54
C PRO A 136 -4.76 -0.08 7.46
N ARG A 137 -4.06 0.87 6.84
CA ARG A 137 -4.54 2.24 6.66
C ARG A 137 -4.70 2.56 5.18
N LYS A 138 -5.64 3.42 4.87
CA LYS A 138 -5.80 4.04 3.55
C LYS A 138 -5.48 5.52 3.64
N ILE A 139 -4.71 5.98 2.67
CA ILE A 139 -4.43 7.38 2.40
C ILE A 139 -5.28 7.78 1.20
N SER A 140 -6.05 8.85 1.34
CA SER A 140 -6.87 9.40 0.27
C SER A 140 -6.44 10.81 -0.05
N ARG A 141 -6.23 11.09 -1.34
CA ARG A 141 -6.03 12.43 -1.88
C ARG A 141 -7.37 12.96 -2.43
N THR A 142 -7.78 14.15 -2.03
CA THR A 142 -8.96 14.82 -2.62
C THR A 142 -8.62 16.13 -3.31
N ALA A 143 -7.45 16.71 -3.03
CA ALA A 143 -6.90 17.86 -3.74
C ALA A 143 -5.36 17.88 -3.61
N HIS A 144 -4.69 18.87 -4.23
CA HIS A 144 -3.24 19.05 -4.10
C HIS A 144 -2.80 19.23 -2.63
N THR A 145 -3.60 19.95 -1.83
CA THR A 145 -3.35 20.24 -0.41
C THR A 145 -4.20 19.41 0.55
N ALA A 146 -5.12 18.58 0.05
CA ALA A 146 -6.06 17.84 0.88
C ALA A 146 -5.77 16.33 0.86
N TRP A 147 -5.24 15.86 1.98
CA TRP A 147 -4.82 14.49 2.20
C TRP A 147 -5.36 13.99 3.55
N ALA A 148 -5.78 12.74 3.59
CA ALA A 148 -6.23 12.10 4.82
C ALA A 148 -5.66 10.69 4.92
N ILE A 149 -5.46 10.23 6.15
CA ILE A 149 -5.15 8.83 6.45
C ILE A 149 -6.16 8.31 7.47
N ALA A 150 -6.71 7.13 7.22
CA ALA A 150 -7.68 6.48 8.10
C ALA A 150 -7.45 4.97 8.11
N ASP A 151 -7.89 4.30 9.17
CA ASP A 151 -7.92 2.85 9.20
C ASP A 151 -8.86 2.32 8.10
N VAL A 152 -8.50 1.18 7.52
CA VAL A 152 -9.36 0.50 6.54
C VAL A 152 -10.50 -0.17 7.29
N ASP A 153 -11.73 0.21 6.96
CA ASP A 153 -12.93 -0.46 7.46
C ASP A 153 -13.18 -1.75 6.68
N PHE A 154 -12.81 -2.88 7.28
CA PHE A 154 -13.06 -4.20 6.73
C PHE A 154 -14.52 -4.60 6.99
N ARG A 155 -15.39 -4.32 6.02
CA ARG A 155 -16.78 -4.79 6.03
C ARG A 155 -16.90 -6.32 5.97
N ARG A 156 -15.86 -6.98 5.46
CA ARG A 156 -15.77 -8.43 5.32
C ARG A 156 -14.43 -8.89 5.84
N GLY A 157 -14.40 -10.06 6.44
CA GLY A 157 -13.19 -10.67 6.96
C GLY A 157 -12.92 -12.03 6.32
N PRO A 158 -11.74 -12.60 6.55
CA PRO A 158 -11.54 -14.03 6.35
C PRO A 158 -12.53 -14.78 7.26
N PHE A 159 -13.32 -15.65 6.66
CA PHE A 159 -14.21 -16.54 7.39
C PHE A 159 -13.50 -17.86 7.65
N LEU A 160 -13.91 -18.56 8.72
CA LEU A 160 -13.61 -19.98 8.86
C LEU A 160 -14.29 -20.76 7.73
N ASP A 161 -13.82 -22.00 7.54
CA ASP A 161 -14.44 -22.93 6.61
C ASP A 161 -15.93 -23.08 6.90
N GLU A 162 -16.70 -23.37 5.85
CA GLU A 162 -18.14 -23.57 5.97
C GLU A 162 -18.44 -24.70 6.95
N ASN A 163 -19.38 -24.44 7.86
CA ASN A 163 -19.80 -25.46 8.81
C ASN A 163 -20.54 -26.59 8.08
N THR A 164 -19.94 -27.78 8.08
CA THR A 164 -20.52 -29.02 7.53
C THR A 164 -21.15 -29.92 8.60
N THR A 165 -21.14 -29.49 9.87
CA THR A 165 -21.69 -30.25 11.00
C THR A 165 -23.15 -29.88 11.27
N THR A 166 -23.81 -30.62 12.17
CA THR A 166 -25.20 -30.36 12.60
C THR A 166 -25.35 -29.15 13.53
N THR A 167 -24.27 -28.44 13.85
CA THR A 167 -24.34 -27.21 14.66
C THR A 167 -25.03 -26.11 13.85
N THR A 168 -26.06 -25.48 14.41
CA THR A 168 -26.89 -24.48 13.71
C THR A 168 -26.83 -23.16 14.46
N PHE A 169 -26.92 -22.05 13.73
CA PHE A 169 -27.16 -20.73 14.28
C PHE A 169 -28.58 -20.25 13.98
N THR A 170 -29.25 -19.70 14.98
CA THR A 170 -30.55 -19.04 14.85
C THR A 170 -30.42 -17.58 15.29
N ALA A 171 -30.85 -16.65 14.44
CA ALA A 171 -30.90 -15.23 14.77
C ALA A 171 -32.31 -14.81 15.20
N SER A 172 -32.43 -13.96 16.22
CA SER A 172 -33.72 -13.47 16.74
C SER A 172 -34.47 -12.51 15.81
N GLY A 173 -33.81 -12.04 14.75
CA GLY A 173 -34.35 -11.09 13.78
C GLY A 173 -33.43 -10.98 12.57
N ARG A 174 -33.84 -10.16 11.59
CA ARG A 174 -33.08 -9.99 10.34
C ARG A 174 -32.30 -8.69 10.24
N THR A 175 -32.61 -7.69 11.05
CA THR A 175 -32.04 -6.33 10.93
C THR A 175 -31.69 -5.79 12.31
N GLY A 176 -30.77 -4.83 12.37
CA GLY A 176 -30.40 -4.15 13.60
C GLY A 176 -29.58 -5.04 14.55
N SER A 177 -29.87 -4.95 15.85
CA SER A 177 -29.23 -5.78 16.87
C SER A 177 -30.01 -7.08 17.04
N VAL A 178 -29.35 -8.22 16.84
CA VAL A 178 -29.95 -9.56 16.91
C VAL A 178 -29.21 -10.42 17.91
N THR A 179 -29.93 -11.30 18.60
CA THR A 179 -29.34 -12.38 19.39
C THR A 179 -29.11 -13.56 18.48
N VAL A 180 -27.86 -14.05 18.43
CA VAL A 180 -27.48 -15.27 17.72
C VAL A 180 -27.35 -16.40 18.74
N THR A 181 -28.12 -17.45 18.56
CA THR A 181 -28.10 -18.66 19.39
C THR A 181 -27.56 -19.84 18.59
N ALA A 182 -26.51 -20.47 19.10
CA ALA A 182 -25.93 -21.70 18.58
C ALA A 182 -26.54 -22.93 19.25
N SER A 183 -26.73 -24.02 18.50
CA SER A 183 -27.22 -25.30 19.05
C SER A 183 -26.18 -26.05 19.89
N ALA A 184 -24.92 -25.62 19.85
CA ALA A 184 -23.82 -26.13 20.66
C ALA A 184 -22.85 -25.00 21.06
N SER A 185 -22.01 -25.25 22.07
CA SER A 185 -21.00 -24.30 22.55
C SER A 185 -20.01 -23.95 21.45
N THR A 186 -20.15 -22.75 20.87
CA THR A 186 -19.35 -22.28 19.72
C THR A 186 -18.67 -20.93 19.99
N PHE A 187 -19.24 -20.11 20.89
CA PHE A 187 -18.74 -18.77 21.16
C PHE A 187 -17.82 -18.71 22.38
N ALA A 188 -16.88 -17.77 22.34
CA ALA A 188 -16.04 -17.34 23.45
C ALA A 188 -16.12 -15.82 23.62
N SER A 189 -15.74 -15.31 24.80
CA SER A 189 -15.70 -13.86 25.05
C SER A 189 -14.72 -13.11 24.12
N THR A 190 -13.73 -13.82 23.57
CA THR A 190 -12.76 -13.30 22.58
C THR A 190 -13.33 -13.18 21.16
N ASP A 191 -14.57 -13.60 20.92
CA ASP A 191 -15.22 -13.48 19.61
C ASP A 191 -15.89 -12.12 19.39
N VAL A 192 -15.96 -11.27 20.43
CA VAL A 192 -16.49 -9.91 20.27
C VAL A 192 -15.67 -9.15 19.23
N GLY A 193 -16.35 -8.62 18.22
CA GLY A 193 -15.76 -7.97 17.05
C GLY A 193 -15.62 -8.86 15.81
N ARG A 194 -15.76 -10.20 15.92
CA ARG A 194 -15.77 -11.10 14.77
C ARG A 194 -17.09 -11.03 13.98
N LEU A 195 -17.02 -11.41 12.72
CA LEU A 195 -18.19 -11.51 11.83
C LEU A 195 -18.74 -12.95 11.84
N ILE A 196 -20.06 -13.07 11.84
CA ILE A 196 -20.81 -14.30 11.59
C ILE A 196 -21.50 -14.13 10.23
N LYS A 197 -21.39 -15.14 9.37
CA LYS A 197 -22.11 -15.20 8.09
C LYS A 197 -23.35 -16.08 8.25
N PHE A 198 -24.50 -15.57 7.82
CA PHE A 198 -25.77 -16.29 7.74
C PHE A 198 -26.23 -16.31 6.29
N TYR A 199 -26.00 -17.40 5.58
CA TYR A 199 -26.24 -17.46 4.13
C TYR A 199 -25.59 -16.24 3.43
N ASP A 200 -26.38 -15.33 2.86
CA ASP A 200 -25.88 -14.13 2.18
C ASP A 200 -25.74 -12.89 3.09
N GLY A 201 -26.18 -12.99 4.35
CA GLY A 201 -26.11 -11.94 5.36
C GLY A 201 -24.90 -12.03 6.27
N PHE A 202 -24.57 -10.92 6.91
CA PHE A 202 -23.45 -10.81 7.86
C PHE A 202 -23.90 -10.12 9.15
N ALA A 203 -23.33 -10.52 10.29
CA ALA A 203 -23.52 -9.83 11.57
C ALA A 203 -22.19 -9.76 12.34
N LYS A 204 -21.89 -8.62 12.95
CA LYS A 204 -20.70 -8.41 13.79
C LYS A 204 -21.07 -8.60 15.26
N ILE A 205 -20.36 -9.48 15.97
CA ILE A 205 -20.61 -9.73 17.39
C ILE A 205 -20.26 -8.47 18.19
N THR A 206 -21.21 -7.96 18.96
CA THR A 206 -21.05 -6.77 19.82
C THR A 206 -20.96 -7.11 21.30
N ALA A 207 -21.54 -8.23 21.75
CA ALA A 207 -21.44 -8.69 23.12
C ALA A 207 -21.52 -10.22 23.23
N TYR A 208 -20.72 -10.79 24.13
CA TYR A 208 -20.80 -12.20 24.50
C TYR A 208 -21.77 -12.41 25.67
N SER A 209 -22.69 -13.38 25.55
CA SER A 209 -23.62 -13.72 26.63
C SER A 209 -23.29 -15.09 27.24
N SER A 210 -23.12 -16.11 26.40
CA SER A 210 -22.73 -17.47 26.80
C SER A 210 -22.08 -18.22 25.64
N ALA A 211 -21.58 -19.43 25.90
CA ALA A 211 -20.96 -20.25 24.86
C ALA A 211 -21.91 -20.59 23.70
N THR A 212 -23.21 -20.44 23.91
CA THR A 212 -24.26 -20.68 22.91
C THR A 212 -25.00 -19.41 22.48
N SER A 213 -24.69 -18.23 23.01
CA SER A 213 -25.45 -17.01 22.73
C SER A 213 -24.59 -15.76 22.71
N VAL A 214 -24.74 -14.95 21.66
CA VAL A 214 -24.09 -13.64 21.51
C VAL A 214 -25.06 -12.59 20.97
N THR A 215 -24.83 -11.33 21.29
CA THR A 215 -25.50 -10.20 20.61
C THR A 215 -24.64 -9.76 19.43
N ALA A 216 -25.25 -9.57 18.27
CA ALA A 216 -24.58 -9.15 17.05
C ALA A 216 -25.36 -8.05 16.32
N ALA A 217 -24.65 -7.10 15.71
CA ALA A 217 -25.22 -6.07 14.85
C ALA A 217 -25.15 -6.52 13.39
N VAL A 218 -26.30 -6.60 12.73
CA VAL A 218 -26.40 -6.94 11.29
C VAL A 218 -25.64 -5.92 10.47
N GLN A 219 -24.83 -6.41 9.52
CA GLN A 219 -24.00 -5.62 8.62
C GLN A 219 -24.62 -5.59 7.21
N GLU A 220 -24.16 -4.63 6.41
CA GLU A 220 -24.50 -4.52 4.99
C GLU A 220 -24.02 -5.76 4.20
N ASN A 221 -24.90 -6.33 3.38
CA ASN A 221 -24.61 -7.48 2.52
C ASN A 221 -24.00 -7.06 1.17
N ALA A 222 -23.85 -8.00 0.23
CA ALA A 222 -23.30 -7.70 -1.10
C ALA A 222 -24.20 -6.82 -1.97
N ASP A 223 -25.49 -6.82 -1.71
CA ASP A 223 -26.50 -6.02 -2.41
C ASP A 223 -26.77 -4.67 -1.73
N LEU A 224 -25.89 -4.25 -0.81
CA LEU A 224 -26.00 -3.01 -0.04
C LEU A 224 -27.24 -2.94 0.88
N ARG A 225 -27.72 -4.10 1.36
CA ARG A 225 -28.85 -4.21 2.31
C ARG A 225 -28.36 -4.66 3.68
N THR A 226 -28.89 -4.05 4.74
CA THR A 226 -28.56 -4.41 6.14
C THR A 226 -29.53 -5.44 6.69
N GLU A 227 -29.54 -6.63 6.07
CA GLU A 227 -30.47 -7.72 6.36
C GLU A 227 -29.75 -9.08 6.38
N LEU A 228 -30.10 -9.94 7.33
CA LEU A 228 -29.83 -11.38 7.26
C LEU A 228 -30.83 -12.03 6.31
N MET A 229 -30.38 -12.36 5.10
CA MET A 229 -31.22 -12.98 4.09
C MET A 229 -31.25 -14.50 4.29
N PRO A 230 -32.44 -15.15 4.28
CA PRO A 230 -32.50 -16.60 4.20
C PRO A 230 -31.99 -17.08 2.84
N SER A 231 -31.61 -18.36 2.73
CA SER A 231 -31.43 -18.97 1.41
C SER A 231 -32.74 -18.89 0.64
N TYR A 232 -32.76 -18.15 -0.47
CA TYR A 232 -33.82 -18.33 -1.45
C TYR A 232 -33.55 -19.67 -2.13
N ALA A 233 -34.20 -20.73 -1.67
CA ALA A 233 -34.46 -21.85 -2.56
C ALA A 233 -35.41 -21.30 -3.63
N SER A 234 -34.91 -21.01 -4.83
CA SER A 234 -35.76 -20.64 -5.97
C SER A 234 -36.53 -21.88 -6.44
N ASN A 235 -37.47 -22.33 -5.62
CA ASN A 235 -38.47 -23.26 -6.06
C ASN A 235 -39.57 -22.40 -6.68
N THR A 236 -39.74 -22.55 -8.00
CA THR A 236 -40.75 -21.93 -8.87
C THR A 236 -40.22 -20.76 -9.71
N ILE A 237 -39.59 -21.11 -10.83
CA ILE A 237 -39.91 -20.42 -12.09
C ILE A 237 -41.29 -20.96 -12.48
N ALA A 238 -42.30 -20.09 -12.50
CA ALA A 238 -43.54 -20.31 -13.24
C ALA A 238 -43.45 -19.53 -14.54
#